data_AF-A0A0Q4GRQ6-F1
#
_entry.id   AF-A0A0Q4GRQ6-F1
#
_cell.length_a   1.000
_cell.length_b   1.000
_cell.length_c   1.000
_cell.angle_alpha   90.00
_cell.angle_beta   90.00
_cell.angle_gamma   90.00
#
_symmetry.space_group_name_H-M   'P 1'
#
loop_
_entity.id
_entity.type
_entity.pdbx_description
1 polymer ?
#
loop_
_entity_poly.entity_id
_entity_poly.type
_entity_poly.pdbx_seq_one_letter_code
_entity_poly.pdbx_strand_id
1 'polypeptide(L)'
;MGTVLDVEYATPQPNGSIARERQVTTTGERRAFNGGNPVQFNMVTSTLTTPVAKYRDLVNGNLLEYGLVSPLLGQTNVAEWIPPISDPVDMQPGQVARTTYQSRVTVIPNAGQNVVQLADVQREFTYQGRETFRSAVGTFNACKFSVKQVTSSSGTVVTTNIDIYVAAEGPYRGQQLKVDTSEATQMAYSPK
;
A
#
# COMPACT_ATOMS: atom_id res chain seq x y z
N MET A 1 6.45 -15.32 18.54
CA MET A 1 5.05 -14.89 18.30
C MET A 1 5.12 -13.38 18.18
N GLY A 2 4.83 -12.82 16.99
CA GLY A 2 4.97 -11.37 16.77
C GLY A 2 3.72 -10.59 17.14
N THR A 3 3.79 -9.26 17.02
CA THR A 3 2.64 -8.36 17.27
C THR A 3 1.53 -8.60 16.26
N VAL A 4 0.28 -8.64 16.74
CA VAL A 4 -0.92 -8.80 15.91
C VAL A 4 -1.71 -7.50 15.89
N LEU A 5 -2.09 -7.06 14.70
CA LEU A 5 -3.07 -6.01 14.45
C LEU A 5 -4.30 -6.64 13.81
N ASP A 6 -5.46 -6.43 14.41
CA ASP A 6 -6.75 -6.97 13.96
C ASP A 6 -7.73 -5.81 13.79
N VAL A 7 -8.21 -5.61 12.57
CA VAL A 7 -9.02 -4.45 12.19
C VAL A 7 -10.18 -4.88 11.30
N GLU A 8 -11.33 -4.24 11.48
CA GLU A 8 -12.47 -4.36 10.57
C GLU A 8 -12.56 -3.09 9.71
N TYR A 9 -12.47 -3.24 8.40
CA TYR A 9 -12.69 -2.17 7.44
C TYR A 9 -14.15 -2.16 6.99
N ALA A 10 -14.70 -0.96 6.83
CA ALA A 10 -16.02 -0.73 6.27
C ALA A 10 -15.89 0.07 4.97
N THR A 11 -16.37 -0.49 3.86
CA THR A 11 -16.30 0.10 2.53
C THR A 11 -17.69 0.40 2.01
N PRO A 12 -18.07 1.68 1.84
CA PRO A 12 -19.31 2.05 1.16
C PRO A 12 -19.32 1.51 -0.28
N GLN A 13 -20.45 0.96 -0.70
CA GLN A 13 -20.65 0.40 -2.03
C GLN A 13 -21.55 1.32 -2.89
N PRO A 14 -21.44 1.28 -4.23
CA PRO A 14 -22.28 2.10 -5.12
C PRO A 14 -23.79 1.89 -4.94
N ASN A 15 -24.20 0.71 -4.47
CA ASN A 15 -25.60 0.37 -4.19
C ASN A 15 -26.09 0.88 -2.83
N GLY A 16 -25.29 1.67 -2.10
CA GLY A 16 -25.63 2.21 -0.79
C GLY A 16 -25.40 1.24 0.39
N SER A 17 -24.98 0.00 0.13
CA SER A 17 -24.60 -0.94 1.20
C SER A 17 -23.20 -0.66 1.75
N ILE A 18 -22.88 -1.26 2.90
CA ILE A 18 -21.54 -1.20 3.51
C ILE A 18 -20.97 -2.62 3.51
N ALA A 19 -19.93 -2.85 2.71
CA ALA A 19 -19.15 -4.07 2.78
C ALA A 19 -18.23 -4.01 4.01
N ARG A 20 -18.08 -5.12 4.71
CA ARG A 20 -17.15 -5.23 5.84
C ARG A 20 -16.15 -6.33 5.59
N GLU A 21 -14.89 -6.06 5.90
CA GLU A 21 -13.82 -7.03 5.79
C GLU A 21 -12.93 -6.95 7.04
N ARG A 22 -12.73 -8.10 7.68
CA ARG A 22 -11.75 -8.23 8.75
C ARG A 22 -10.39 -8.50 8.15
N GLN A 23 -9.38 -7.76 8.59
CA GLN A 23 -7.98 -7.93 8.21
C GLN A 23 -7.15 -8.15 9.46
N VAL A 24 -6.37 -9.23 9.47
CA VAL A 24 -5.42 -9.53 10.53
C VAL A 24 -4.02 -9.46 9.97
N THR A 25 -3.18 -8.59 10.53
CA THR A 25 -1.77 -8.47 10.20
C THR A 25 -0.93 -8.97 11.37
N THR A 26 -0.05 -9.93 11.10
CA THR A 26 0.95 -10.39 12.07
C THR A 26 2.33 -9.92 11.64
N THR A 27 3.02 -9.22 12.52
CA THR A 27 4.44 -8.88 12.34
C THR A 27 5.27 -10.15 12.46
N GLY A 28 6.04 -10.45 11.43
CA GLY A 28 6.97 -11.57 11.37
C GLY A 28 8.42 -11.16 11.64
N GLU A 29 9.31 -12.09 11.37
CA GLU A 29 10.76 -11.88 11.43
C GLU A 29 11.24 -10.97 10.29
N ARG A 30 12.50 -10.53 10.38
CA ARG A 30 13.20 -9.95 9.23
C ARG A 30 13.52 -11.04 8.22
N ARG A 31 13.39 -10.74 6.92
CA ARG A 31 13.65 -11.67 5.83
C ARG A 31 14.26 -10.95 4.65
N ALA A 32 15.26 -11.57 4.04
CA ALA A 32 15.85 -11.08 2.80
C ALA A 32 14.79 -10.99 1.69
N PHE A 33 14.64 -9.80 1.11
CA PHE A 33 13.69 -9.55 0.03
C PHE A 33 14.11 -8.30 -0.77
N ASN A 34 14.07 -8.39 -2.10
CA ASN A 34 14.40 -7.29 -3.03
C ASN A 34 15.69 -6.53 -2.64
N GLY A 35 16.77 -7.28 -2.41
CA GLY A 35 18.09 -6.73 -2.04
C GLY A 35 18.23 -6.19 -0.61
N GLY A 36 17.16 -6.16 0.19
CA GLY A 36 17.18 -5.74 1.60
C GLY A 36 16.95 -6.87 2.59
N ASN A 37 16.89 -6.54 3.89
CA ASN A 37 16.45 -7.45 4.96
C ASN A 37 15.27 -6.84 5.78
N PRO A 38 14.14 -6.52 5.11
CA PRO A 38 12.98 -5.89 5.74
C PRO A 38 12.25 -6.78 6.74
N VAL A 39 11.40 -6.17 7.55
CA VAL A 39 10.42 -6.88 8.38
C VAL A 39 9.28 -7.38 7.50
N GLN A 40 8.91 -8.64 7.68
CA GLN A 40 7.77 -9.24 7.00
C GLN A 40 6.48 -8.98 7.79
N PHE A 41 5.43 -8.51 7.12
CA PHE A 41 4.07 -8.36 7.68
C PHE A 41 3.14 -9.30 6.95
N ASN A 42 2.58 -10.28 7.65
CA ASN A 42 1.69 -11.28 7.08
C ASN A 42 0.24 -10.85 7.28
N MET A 43 -0.44 -10.54 6.20
CA MET A 43 -1.81 -10.03 6.18
C MET A 43 -2.75 -11.13 5.66
N VAL A 44 -3.79 -11.44 6.41
CA VAL A 44 -4.94 -12.24 5.97
C VAL A 44 -6.20 -11.41 6.05
N THR A 45 -7.19 -11.73 5.23
CA THR A 45 -8.54 -11.15 5.33
C THR A 45 -9.59 -12.23 5.53
N SER A 46 -10.85 -11.84 5.77
CA SER A 46 -11.96 -12.79 5.83
C SER A 46 -12.18 -13.57 4.53
N THR A 47 -11.70 -13.05 3.39
CA THR A 47 -11.82 -13.69 2.07
C THR A 47 -10.51 -14.30 1.58
N LEU A 48 -9.37 -13.84 2.09
CA LEU A 48 -8.04 -14.32 1.75
C LEU A 48 -7.36 -14.97 2.96
N THR A 49 -7.52 -16.29 3.08
CA THR A 49 -6.99 -17.08 4.22
C THR A 49 -5.51 -17.40 4.08
N THR A 50 -4.96 -17.37 2.87
CA THR A 50 -3.53 -17.52 2.65
C THR A 50 -2.84 -16.16 2.82
N PRO A 51 -1.83 -16.02 3.70
CA PRO A 51 -1.26 -14.71 4.01
C PRO A 51 -0.57 -14.04 2.81
N VAL A 52 -0.85 -12.76 2.61
CA VAL A 52 -0.03 -11.85 1.80
C VAL A 52 1.12 -11.35 2.68
N ALA A 53 2.35 -11.60 2.25
CA ALA A 53 3.54 -11.11 2.93
C ALA A 53 3.94 -9.74 2.35
N LYS A 54 3.84 -8.67 3.14
CA LYS A 54 4.35 -7.33 2.79
C LYS A 54 5.72 -7.12 3.43
N TYR A 55 6.67 -6.55 2.70
CA TYR A 55 8.05 -6.37 3.15
C TYR A 55 8.35 -4.88 3.31
N ARG A 56 8.50 -4.44 4.56
CA ARG A 56 8.72 -3.02 4.89
C ARG A 56 9.74 -2.87 6.01
N ASP A 57 10.38 -1.70 6.07
CA ASP A 57 11.33 -1.39 7.13
C ASP A 57 11.31 0.10 7.47
N LEU A 58 11.81 0.47 8.64
CA LEU A 58 12.07 1.86 9.00
C LEU A 58 13.59 2.05 9.03
N VAL A 59 14.13 2.77 8.05
CA VAL A 59 15.57 2.96 7.89
C VAL A 59 15.85 4.46 7.72
N ASN A 60 16.73 5.00 8.56
CA ASN A 60 17.16 6.40 8.51
C ASN A 60 16.02 7.42 8.48
N GLY A 61 14.93 7.15 9.22
CA GLY A 61 13.76 8.04 9.27
C GLY A 61 12.76 7.89 8.12
N ASN A 62 13.01 6.96 7.18
CA ASN A 62 12.11 6.66 6.08
C ASN A 62 11.45 5.30 6.25
N LEU A 63 10.14 5.23 6.00
CA LEU A 63 9.44 3.98 5.80
C LEU A 63 9.76 3.48 4.39
N LEU A 64 10.48 2.37 4.32
CA LEU A 64 10.81 1.67 3.09
C LEU A 64 9.77 0.60 2.80
N GLU A 65 9.24 0.58 1.58
CA GLU A 65 8.43 -0.53 1.08
C GLU A 65 9.17 -1.23 -0.06
N TYR A 66 9.45 -2.52 0.14
CA TYR A 66 10.23 -3.32 -0.80
C TYR A 66 9.36 -4.07 -1.80
N GLY A 67 8.11 -4.34 -1.43
CA GLY A 67 7.18 -5.12 -2.24
C GLY A 67 6.35 -6.10 -1.40
N LEU A 68 5.79 -7.10 -2.07
CA LEU A 68 4.94 -8.11 -1.45
C LEU A 68 4.99 -9.45 -2.18
N VAL A 69 4.58 -10.49 -1.47
CA VAL A 69 4.25 -11.81 -2.04
C VAL A 69 2.78 -12.08 -1.74
N SER A 70 1.99 -12.25 -2.79
CA SER A 70 0.56 -12.50 -2.71
C SER A 70 0.22 -13.87 -3.33
N PRO A 71 -0.04 -14.89 -2.50
CA PRO A 71 -0.58 -16.15 -2.98
C PRO A 71 -2.04 -15.95 -3.41
N LEU A 72 -2.37 -16.38 -4.63
CA LEU A 72 -3.72 -16.39 -5.19
C LEU A 72 -4.09 -17.82 -5.57
N LEU A 73 -5.38 -18.05 -5.87
CA LEU A 73 -5.80 -19.37 -6.34
C LEU A 73 -5.13 -19.67 -7.70
N GLY A 74 -4.27 -20.69 -7.74
CA GLY A 74 -3.59 -21.14 -8.96
C GLY A 74 -2.28 -20.43 -9.30
N GLN A 75 -1.86 -19.40 -8.55
CA GLN A 75 -0.61 -18.67 -8.80
C GLN A 75 -0.09 -17.95 -7.55
N THR A 76 1.18 -17.55 -7.57
CA THR A 76 1.77 -16.62 -6.61
C THR A 76 2.29 -15.40 -7.34
N ASN A 77 1.90 -14.21 -6.88
CA ASN A 77 2.46 -12.95 -7.39
C ASN A 77 3.56 -12.47 -6.46
N VAL A 78 4.75 -12.24 -7.01
CA VAL A 78 5.87 -11.57 -6.31
C VAL A 78 6.03 -10.18 -6.92
N ALA A 79 5.73 -9.16 -6.14
CA ALA A 79 5.87 -7.76 -6.54
C ALA A 79 7.11 -7.14 -5.86
N GLU A 80 7.99 -6.55 -6.65
CA GLU A 80 9.21 -5.87 -6.22
C GLU A 80 9.15 -4.40 -6.64
N TRP A 81 9.44 -3.49 -5.72
CA TRP A 81 9.54 -2.04 -5.99
C TRP A 81 11.02 -1.68 -6.16
N ILE A 82 11.42 -1.19 -7.34
CA ILE A 82 12.83 -1.02 -7.70
C ILE A 82 13.10 0.44 -8.12
N PRO A 83 13.81 1.25 -7.30
CA PRO A 83 14.21 0.97 -5.92
C PRO A 83 12.99 0.87 -4.97
N PRO A 84 13.19 0.39 -3.72
CA PRO A 84 12.12 0.42 -2.72
C PRO A 84 11.53 1.83 -2.57
N ILE A 85 10.22 1.89 -2.37
CA ILE A 85 9.53 3.16 -2.08
C ILE A 85 10.09 3.69 -0.75
N SER A 86 10.37 4.98 -0.66
CA SER A 86 10.99 5.60 0.52
C SER A 86 10.23 6.84 0.94
N ASP A 87 9.36 6.69 1.94
CA ASP A 87 8.54 7.79 2.46
C ASP A 87 9.12 8.33 3.78
N PRO A 88 9.43 9.63 3.88
CA PRO A 88 9.88 10.22 5.12
C PRO A 88 8.79 10.20 6.19
N VAL A 89 9.15 9.90 7.42
CA VAL A 89 8.21 9.82 8.55
C VAL A 89 8.05 11.19 9.25
N ASP A 90 9.05 12.06 9.17
CA ASP A 90 9.12 13.36 9.87
C ASP A 90 8.73 14.56 8.97
N MET A 91 7.74 14.36 8.11
CA MET A 91 7.30 15.38 7.17
C MET A 91 6.69 16.60 7.86
N GLN A 92 6.94 17.79 7.30
CA GLN A 92 6.23 19.01 7.64
C GLN A 92 4.94 19.15 6.83
N PRO A 93 3.88 19.79 7.36
CA PRO A 93 2.66 20.04 6.58
C PRO A 93 2.97 20.78 5.27
N GLY A 94 2.44 20.29 4.16
CA GLY A 94 2.71 20.76 2.79
C GLY A 94 3.98 20.21 2.16
N GLN A 95 4.82 19.49 2.89
CA GLN A 95 6.01 18.84 2.32
C GLN A 95 5.60 17.73 1.35
N VAL A 96 6.29 17.69 0.20
CA VAL A 96 6.09 16.68 -0.84
C VAL A 96 7.36 15.85 -1.00
N ALA A 97 7.26 14.55 -0.78
CA ALA A 97 8.28 13.57 -1.12
C ALA A 97 7.96 12.98 -2.50
N ARG A 98 8.94 12.94 -3.40
CA ARG A 98 8.79 12.39 -4.75
C ARG A 98 9.61 11.12 -4.88
N THR A 99 9.00 10.10 -5.46
CA THR A 99 9.66 8.82 -5.70
C THR A 99 9.28 8.31 -7.08
N THR A 100 10.28 7.83 -7.81
CA THR A 100 10.07 7.07 -9.05
C THR A 100 10.62 5.68 -8.82
N TYR A 101 9.86 4.65 -9.19
CA TYR A 101 10.29 3.26 -9.10
C TYR A 101 9.66 2.44 -10.23
N GLN A 102 10.27 1.31 -10.54
CA GLN A 102 9.67 0.29 -11.38
C GLN A 102 8.97 -0.73 -10.49
N SER A 103 7.70 -0.96 -10.76
CA SER A 103 6.92 -2.08 -10.25
C SER A 103 7.20 -3.30 -11.12
N ARG A 104 7.89 -4.30 -10.57
CA ARG A 104 8.12 -5.59 -11.21
C ARG A 104 7.26 -6.65 -10.54
N VAL A 105 6.29 -7.18 -11.26
CA VAL A 105 5.42 -8.26 -10.77
C VAL A 105 5.75 -9.53 -11.54
N THR A 106 6.26 -10.54 -10.83
CA THR A 106 6.44 -11.90 -11.36
C THR A 106 5.23 -12.73 -10.95
N VAL A 107 4.43 -13.13 -11.93
CA VAL A 107 3.34 -14.10 -11.76
C VAL A 107 3.93 -15.49 -11.93
N ILE A 108 3.88 -16.29 -10.86
CA ILE A 108 4.36 -17.67 -10.80
C ILE A 108 3.14 -18.58 -10.76
N PRO A 109 2.67 -19.10 -11.90
CA PRO A 109 1.52 -19.99 -11.92
C PRO A 109 1.88 -21.37 -11.35
N ASN A 110 0.89 -22.10 -10.83
CA ASN A 110 1.07 -23.48 -10.36
C ASN A 110 1.45 -24.44 -11.50
N ALA A 111 1.09 -24.09 -12.74
CA ALA A 111 1.45 -24.79 -13.96
C ALA A 111 1.72 -23.78 -15.08
N GLY A 112 2.76 -24.03 -15.89
CA GLY A 112 3.14 -23.16 -17.00
C GLY A 112 4.41 -22.35 -16.73
N GLN A 113 4.59 -21.26 -17.49
CA GLN A 113 5.77 -20.40 -17.41
C GLN A 113 5.47 -19.14 -16.61
N ASN A 114 6.50 -18.63 -15.93
CA ASN A 114 6.40 -17.36 -15.21
C ASN A 114 6.19 -16.21 -16.20
N VAL A 115 5.36 -15.25 -15.79
CA VAL A 115 5.14 -14.02 -16.55
C VAL A 115 5.63 -12.84 -15.73
N VAL A 116 6.45 -11.98 -16.33
CA VAL A 116 6.93 -10.74 -15.71
C VAL A 116 6.18 -9.57 -16.30
N GLN A 117 5.60 -8.76 -15.42
CA GLN A 117 4.93 -7.51 -15.74
C GLN A 117 5.74 -6.36 -15.16
N LEU A 118 5.95 -5.32 -15.97
CA LEU A 118 6.66 -4.11 -15.56
C LEU A 118 5.73 -2.91 -15.69
N ALA A 119 5.80 -2.02 -14.71
CA ALA A 119 5.17 -0.71 -14.76
C ALA A 119 6.12 0.33 -14.17
N ASP A 120 6.27 1.46 -14.85
CA ASP A 120 7.00 2.60 -14.31
C ASP A 120 6.04 3.46 -13.48
N VAL A 121 6.44 3.80 -12.26
CA VAL A 121 5.59 4.51 -11.30
C VAL A 121 6.27 5.79 -10.86
N GLN A 122 5.55 6.91 -10.97
CA GLN A 122 5.90 8.18 -10.36
C GLN A 122 4.92 8.47 -9.22
N ARG A 123 5.43 8.84 -8.06
CA ARG A 123 4.62 9.07 -6.87
C ARG A 123 5.00 10.38 -6.19
N GLU A 124 4.01 11.19 -5.87
CA GLU A 124 4.10 12.34 -4.98
C GLU A 124 3.37 12.03 -3.69
N PHE A 125 4.09 11.97 -2.57
CA PHE A 125 3.55 11.75 -1.23
C PHE A 125 3.61 13.06 -0.45
N THR A 126 2.45 13.54 -0.03
CA THR A 126 2.31 14.85 0.63
C THR A 126 1.72 14.67 2.01
N TYR A 127 2.37 15.23 3.03
CA TYR A 127 1.75 15.34 4.35
C TYR A 127 0.92 16.62 4.40
N GLN A 128 -0.39 16.51 4.59
CA GLN A 128 -1.31 17.65 4.59
C GLN A 128 -1.37 18.35 5.95
N GLY A 129 -0.97 17.67 7.02
CA GLY A 129 -1.10 18.14 8.39
C GLY A 129 -2.02 17.26 9.22
N ARG A 130 -2.39 17.77 10.40
CA ARG A 130 -3.31 17.10 11.32
C ARG A 130 -4.71 17.67 11.21
N GLU A 131 -5.70 16.80 11.36
CA GLU A 131 -7.10 17.19 11.43
C GLU A 131 -7.89 16.31 12.41
N THR A 132 -9.06 16.82 12.80
CA THR A 132 -10.01 16.03 13.61
C THR A 132 -10.76 15.07 12.72
N PHE A 133 -10.54 13.77 12.90
CA PHE A 133 -11.25 12.70 12.23
C PHE A 133 -12.32 12.09 13.14
N ARG A 134 -13.58 12.03 12.68
CA ARG A 134 -14.70 11.44 13.43
C ARG A 134 -15.16 10.15 12.75
N SER A 135 -15.32 9.10 13.54
CA SER A 135 -15.81 7.80 13.08
C SER A 135 -16.78 7.19 14.10
N ALA A 136 -17.38 6.04 13.75
CA ALA A 136 -18.26 5.30 14.64
C ALA A 136 -17.55 4.81 15.92
N VAL A 137 -16.23 4.60 15.88
CA VAL A 137 -15.44 4.09 17.01
C VAL A 137 -14.79 5.20 17.84
N GLY A 138 -14.99 6.47 17.47
CA GLY A 138 -14.51 7.62 18.23
C GLY A 138 -14.03 8.78 17.38
N THR A 139 -13.50 9.78 18.08
CA THR A 139 -12.85 10.96 17.49
C THR A 139 -11.35 10.85 17.67
N PHE A 140 -10.61 11.13 16.60
CA PHE A 140 -9.17 10.99 16.54
C PHE A 140 -8.54 12.29 16.05
N ASN A 141 -7.36 12.61 16.55
CA ASN A 141 -6.44 13.52 15.87
C ASN A 141 -5.69 12.69 14.83
N ALA A 142 -5.87 12.99 13.54
CA ALA A 142 -5.36 12.20 12.44
C ALA A 142 -4.38 13.00 11.58
N CYS A 143 -3.25 12.40 11.23
CA CYS A 143 -2.40 12.86 10.15
C CYS A 143 -3.07 12.52 8.81
N LYS A 144 -3.26 13.50 7.94
CA LYS A 144 -3.71 13.29 6.56
C LYS A 144 -2.51 13.29 5.62
N PHE A 145 -2.43 12.29 4.76
CA PHE A 145 -1.48 12.22 3.66
C PHE A 145 -2.23 12.11 2.34
N SER A 146 -1.73 12.77 1.30
CA SER A 146 -2.23 12.60 -0.06
C SER A 146 -1.13 12.01 -0.94
N VAL A 147 -1.49 10.99 -1.71
CA VAL A 147 -0.64 10.34 -2.69
C VAL A 147 -1.19 10.64 -4.06
N LYS A 148 -0.37 11.18 -4.96
CA LYS A 148 -0.64 11.14 -6.40
C LYS A 148 0.31 10.14 -7.02
N GLN A 149 -0.23 9.10 -7.64
CA GLN A 149 0.54 8.05 -8.30
C GLN A 149 0.21 8.02 -9.78
N VAL A 150 1.22 8.05 -10.63
CA VAL A 150 1.11 7.86 -12.08
C VAL A 150 1.81 6.57 -12.43
N THR A 151 1.06 5.59 -12.93
CA THR A 151 1.54 4.25 -13.31
C THR A 151 1.46 4.11 -14.81
N SER A 152 2.59 3.80 -15.45
CA SER A 152 2.70 3.60 -16.90
C SER A 152 3.06 2.14 -17.18
N SER A 153 2.21 1.42 -17.92
CA SER A 153 2.44 0.03 -18.30
C SER A 153 1.82 -0.27 -19.65
N SER A 154 2.57 -0.90 -20.56
CA SER A 154 2.06 -1.40 -21.85
C SER A 154 1.22 -0.37 -22.64
N GLY A 155 1.67 0.88 -22.69
CA GLY A 155 0.96 1.96 -23.40
C GLY A 155 -0.29 2.49 -22.69
N THR A 156 -0.55 2.10 -21.44
CA THR A 156 -1.60 2.66 -20.60
C THR A 156 -0.98 3.48 -19.48
N VAL A 157 -1.58 4.64 -19.20
CA VAL A 157 -1.22 5.50 -18.08
C VAL A 157 -2.41 5.61 -17.14
N VAL A 158 -2.23 5.24 -15.88
CA VAL A 158 -3.23 5.33 -14.83
C VAL A 158 -2.75 6.35 -13.80
N THR A 159 -3.59 7.35 -13.51
CA THR A 159 -3.37 8.28 -12.40
C THR A 159 -4.30 7.92 -11.25
N THR A 160 -3.73 7.59 -10.10
CA THR A 160 -4.46 7.27 -8.87
C THR A 160 -4.18 8.34 -7.83
N ASN A 161 -5.22 8.91 -7.23
CA ASN A 161 -5.11 9.78 -6.07
C ASN A 161 -5.63 9.05 -4.83
N ILE A 162 -4.84 9.06 -3.76
CA ILE A 162 -5.14 8.34 -2.52
C ILE A 162 -5.00 9.31 -1.35
N ASP A 163 -6.04 9.48 -0.55
CA ASP A 163 -5.96 10.16 0.74
C ASP A 163 -5.91 9.10 1.85
N ILE A 164 -4.92 9.20 2.74
CA ILE A 164 -4.68 8.28 3.85
C ILE A 164 -4.77 9.05 5.16
N TYR A 165 -5.59 8.57 6.08
CA TYR A 165 -5.74 9.12 7.42
C TYR A 165 -5.13 8.16 8.43
N VAL A 166 -4.20 8.64 9.24
CA VAL A 166 -3.47 7.84 10.23
C VAL A 166 -3.64 8.47 11.60
N ALA A 167 -3.96 7.69 12.63
CA ALA A 167 -4.03 8.21 13.99
C ALA A 167 -2.68 8.82 14.41
N ALA A 168 -2.68 10.09 14.79
CA ALA A 168 -1.47 10.83 15.13
C ALA A 168 -0.95 10.50 16.55
N GLU A 169 -1.84 10.10 17.45
CA GLU A 169 -1.58 9.93 18.87
C GLU A 169 -2.50 8.88 19.51
N GLY A 170 -2.30 8.65 20.82
CA GLY A 170 -3.07 7.69 21.59
C GLY A 170 -2.71 6.22 21.29
N PRO A 171 -3.54 5.26 21.74
CA PRO A 171 -3.25 3.82 21.64
C PRO A 171 -3.26 3.32 20.19
N TYR A 172 -3.86 4.06 19.27
CA TYR A 172 -3.93 3.71 17.84
C TYR A 172 -2.87 4.43 17.00
N ARG A 173 -1.93 5.17 17.61
CA ARG A 173 -0.92 5.95 16.89
C ARG A 173 -0.25 5.12 15.79
N GLY A 174 -0.22 5.68 14.58
CA GLY A 174 0.36 5.04 13.40
C GLY A 174 -0.57 4.05 12.68
N GLN A 175 -1.77 3.78 13.21
CA GLN A 175 -2.75 2.95 12.52
C GLN A 175 -3.55 3.76 11.49
N GLN A 176 -3.78 3.14 10.33
CA GLN A 176 -4.61 3.69 9.28
C GLN A 176 -6.09 3.67 9.70
N LEU A 177 -6.71 4.84 9.73
CA LEU A 177 -8.11 5.04 10.11
C LEU A 177 -9.05 5.03 8.90
N LYS A 178 -8.59 5.59 7.77
CA LYS A 178 -9.37 5.73 6.54
C LYS A 178 -8.45 5.82 5.33
N VAL A 179 -8.93 5.31 4.20
CA VAL A 179 -8.35 5.54 2.88
C VAL A 179 -9.46 5.91 1.91
N ASP A 180 -9.26 6.98 1.15
CA ASP A 180 -10.09 7.34 0.00
C ASP A 180 -9.24 7.20 -1.28
N THR A 181 -9.77 6.52 -2.29
CA THR A 181 -9.07 6.31 -3.56
C THR A 181 -9.93 6.79 -4.72
N SER A 182 -9.31 7.47 -5.68
CA SER A 182 -9.89 7.79 -6.98
C SER A 182 -8.89 7.52 -8.09
N GLU A 183 -9.38 7.12 -9.26
CA GLU A 183 -8.54 6.69 -10.38
C GLU A 183 -9.03 7.31 -11.70
N ALA A 184 -8.08 7.66 -12.57
CA ALA A 184 -8.33 8.09 -13.93
C ALA A 184 -7.36 7.39 -14.90
N THR A 185 -7.90 6.82 -15.98
CA THR A 185 -7.14 6.02 -16.95
C THR A 185 -7.07 6.72 -18.30
N GLN A 186 -5.86 6.75 -18.88
CA GLN A 186 -5.59 7.29 -20.20
C GLN A 186 -4.82 6.25 -21.04
N MET A 187 -5.26 6.03 -22.27
CA MET A 187 -4.49 5.26 -23.25
C MET A 187 -3.45 6.18 -23.91
N ALA A 188 -2.19 5.74 -24.01
CA ALA A 188 -1.18 6.46 -24.76
C ALA A 188 -1.50 6.33 -26.26
N TYR A 189 -1.94 7.42 -26.88
CA TYR A 189 -2.13 7.49 -28.32
C TYR A 189 -0.76 7.63 -28.99
N SER A 190 -0.33 6.62 -29.76
CA SER A 190 0.74 6.79 -30.75
C SER A 190 0.10 7.16 -32.09
N PRO A 191 0.25 8.41 -32.58
CA PRO A 191 -0.06 8.69 -33.98
C PRO A 191 0.84 7.83 -34.87
N LYS A 192 0.26 7.23 -35.91
CA LYS A 192 1.02 6.60 -37.00
C LYS A 192 1.76 7.64 -37.82
#